data_AF-A0A838QTC7-F1
#
_entry.id   AF-A0A838QTC7-F1
#
_cell.length_a   1.000
_cell.length_b   1.000
_cell.length_c   1.000
_cell.angle_alpha   90.00
_cell.angle_beta   90.00
_cell.angle_gamma   90.00
#
_symmetry.space_group_name_H-M   'P 1'
#
loop_
_entity.id
_entity.type
_entity.pdbx_description
1 polymer ?
#
loop_
_entity_poly.entity_id
_entity_poly.type
_entity_poly.pdbx_seq_one_letter_code
_entity_poly.pdbx_strand_id
1 'polypeptide(L)' 'DCEFANLVSVRCYLDKQERLSEFNEIYRKVLNDPYPARTTLIGVLGNDFLKFEVDAIAHRQASAQPG' A
#
# COMPACT_ATOMS: atom_id res chain seq x y z
N ASP A 1 -15.83 0.80 -10.07
CA ASP A 1 -14.39 0.53 -10.28
C ASP A 1 -13.60 0.69 -8.98
N CYS A 2 -12.42 0.07 -8.87
CA CYS A 2 -11.61 0.06 -7.64
C CYS A 2 -10.32 0.88 -7.83
N GLU A 3 -10.27 2.09 -7.26
CA GLU A 3 -9.16 3.03 -7.37
C GLU A 3 -8.31 3.08 -6.10
N PHE A 4 -7.13 3.72 -6.13
CA PHE A 4 -6.29 3.89 -4.94
C PHE A 4 -6.99 4.65 -3.79
N ALA A 5 -7.93 5.55 -4.12
CA ALA A 5 -8.74 6.25 -3.13
C ALA A 5 -9.67 5.31 -2.34
N ASN A 6 -9.90 4.08 -2.81
CA ASN A 6 -10.73 3.09 -2.13
C ASN A 6 -9.93 2.20 -1.17
N LEU A 7 -8.61 2.36 -1.08
CA LEU A 7 -7.76 1.61 -0.16
C LEU A 7 -8.09 1.97 1.29
N VAL A 8 -8.25 0.96 2.13
CA VAL A 8 -8.51 1.13 3.57
C VAL A 8 -7.32 0.69 4.43
N SER A 9 -6.56 -0.30 3.96
CA SER A 9 -5.40 -0.85 4.68
C SER A 9 -4.36 -1.34 3.69
N VAL A 10 -3.09 -1.11 4.02
CA VAL A 10 -1.94 -1.69 3.32
C VAL A 10 -0.94 -2.27 4.31
N ARG A 11 -0.34 -3.40 3.93
CA ARG A 11 0.78 -4.02 4.62
C ARG A 11 1.97 -4.03 3.67
N CYS A 12 3.01 -3.31 4.04
CA CYS A 12 4.19 -3.11 3.20
C CYS A 12 5.34 -3.94 3.77
N TYR A 13 5.93 -4.77 2.94
CA TYR A 13 7.08 -5.59 3.29
C TYR A 13 8.28 -5.05 2.52
N LEU A 14 9.35 -4.69 3.21
CA LEU A 14 10.60 -4.27 2.60
C LEU A 14 11.68 -5.32 2.85
N ASP A 15 12.61 -5.47 1.91
CA ASP A 15 13.76 -6.35 2.08
C ASP A 15 14.69 -5.84 3.18
N LYS A 16 14.96 -4.52 3.19
CA LYS A 16 15.97 -3.89 4.06
C LYS A 16 15.54 -2.53 4.57
N GLN A 17 16.10 -2.15 5.72
CA GLN A 17 15.77 -0.91 6.41
C GLN A 17 16.12 0.34 5.59
N GLU A 18 17.20 0.27 4.80
CA GLU A 18 17.70 1.40 4.01
C GLU A 18 16.70 1.83 2.91
N ARG A 19 15.75 0.95 2.54
CA ARG A 19 14.70 1.25 1.55
C ARG A 19 13.54 2.05 2.10
N LEU A 20 13.43 2.18 3.43
CA LEU A 20 12.26 2.82 4.05
C LEU A 20 12.07 4.28 3.61
N SER A 21 13.16 5.04 3.45
CA SER A 21 13.06 6.45 3.03
C SER A 21 12.52 6.57 1.60
N GLU A 22 13.13 5.83 0.66
CA GLU A 22 12.72 5.76 -0.74
C GLU A 22 11.26 5.30 -0.88
N PHE A 23 10.88 4.25 -0.12
CA PHE A 23 9.51 3.77 -0.08
C PHE A 23 8.52 4.84 0.40
N ASN A 24 8.87 5.60 1.44
CA ASN A 24 8.02 6.67 1.95
C ASN A 24 7.82 7.82 0.95
N GLU A 25 8.81 8.11 0.11
CA GLU A 25 8.66 9.09 -0.97
C GLU A 25 7.72 8.60 -2.05
N ILE A 26 7.88 7.35 -2.49
CA ILE A 26 7.00 6.74 -3.49
C ILE A 26 5.57 6.66 -2.96
N TYR A 27 5.40 6.21 -1.70
CA TYR A 27 4.09 6.10 -1.05
C TYR A 27 3.29 7.40 -1.12
N ARG A 28 3.92 8.55 -0.82
CA ARG A 28 3.27 9.87 -0.86
C ARG A 28 3.02 10.40 -2.27
N LYS A 29 3.73 9.90 -3.28
CA LYS A 29 3.49 10.25 -4.69
C LYS A 29 2.33 9.46 -5.29
N VAL A 30 2.13 8.22 -4.82
CA VAL A 30 1.13 7.29 -5.35
C VAL A 30 -0.21 7.42 -4.61
N LEU A 31 -0.15 7.51 -3.28
CA LEU A 31 -1.33 7.63 -2.42
C LEU A 31 -1.49 9.06 -1.94
N ASN A 32 -2.74 9.45 -1.72
CA ASN A 32 -3.12 10.78 -1.26
C ASN A 32 -3.94 10.69 0.03
N ASP A 33 -4.13 11.83 0.69
CA ASP A 33 -5.02 11.94 1.85
C ASP A 33 -6.50 11.68 1.45
N PRO A 34 -7.28 10.93 2.24
CA PRO A 34 -6.88 10.22 3.46
C PRO A 34 -6.06 8.97 3.13
N TYR A 35 -4.89 8.84 3.77
CA TYR A 35 -4.04 7.67 3.60
C TYR A 35 -4.68 6.43 4.23
N PRO A 36 -4.52 5.23 3.63
CA PRO A 36 -4.97 3.99 4.25
C PRO A 36 -4.16 3.71 5.53
N ALA A 37 -4.74 2.91 6.44
CA ALA A 37 -4.00 2.40 7.58
C ALA A 37 -2.78 1.59 7.09
N ARG A 38 -1.61 1.81 7.68
CA ARG A 38 -0.35 1.23 7.19
C ARG A 38 0.39 0.48 8.29
N THR A 39 0.82 -0.74 7.96
CA THR A 39 1.86 -1.47 8.71
C THR A 39 3.04 -1.74 7.79
N THR A 40 4.27 -1.58 8.30
CA THR A 40 5.50 -1.87 7.55
C THR A 40 6.34 -2.90 8.30
N LEU A 41 6.71 -3.98 7.61
CA LEU A 41 7.63 -5.01 8.09
C LEU A 41 8.89 -5.01 7.22
N ILE A 42 10.03 -5.30 7.83
CA ILE A 42 11.35 -5.21 7.17
C ILE A 42 12.12 -6.50 7.43
N GLY A 43 12.77 -7.04 6.41
CA GLY A 43 13.60 -8.25 6.52
C GLY A 43 12.81 -9.56 6.55
N VAL A 44 11.58 -9.55 6.01
CA VAL A 44 10.68 -10.74 6.01
C VAL A 44 10.37 -11.26 4.60
N LEU A 45 10.93 -10.63 3.56
CA LEU A 45 10.84 -11.13 2.19
C LEU A 45 11.85 -12.27 2.06
N GLY A 46 11.38 -13.51 1.88
CA GLY A 46 12.19 -14.73 1.93
C GLY A 46 13.26 -14.90 0.84
N ASN A 47 13.62 -13.84 0.12
CA ASN A 47 14.73 -13.80 -0.84
C ASN A 47 15.27 -12.35 -1.00
N ASP A 48 16.51 -12.23 -1.49
CA ASP A 48 17.18 -10.94 -1.74
C ASP A 48 16.81 -10.28 -3.09
N PHE A 49 15.94 -10.89 -3.89
CA PHE A 49 15.58 -10.38 -5.22
C PHE A 49 14.41 -9.41 -5.15
N LEU A 50 13.41 -9.69 -4.31
CA LEU A 50 12.23 -8.86 -4.15
C LEU A 50 12.51 -7.74 -3.13
N LYS A 51 12.59 -6.50 -3.63
CA LYS A 51 12.92 -5.33 -2.80
C LYS A 51 11.78 -4.88 -1.88
N PHE A 52 10.54 -5.01 -2.36
CA PHE A 52 9.35 -4.72 -1.57
C PHE A 52 8.12 -5.45 -2.11
N GLU A 53 7.13 -5.65 -1.25
CA GLU A 53 5.80 -6.16 -1.57
C GLU A 53 4.74 -5.31 -0.84
N VAL A 54 3.57 -5.11 -1.44
CA VAL A 54 2.43 -4.43 -0.80
C VAL A 54 1.19 -5.30 -0.94
N ASP A 55 0.65 -5.70 0.20
CA ASP A 55 -0.67 -6.32 0.33
C ASP A 55 -1.70 -5.23 0.69
N ALA A 56 -2.86 -5.24 0.03
CA ALA A 56 -3.80 -4.13 0.03
C ALA A 56 -5.25 -4.60 0.16
N ILE A 57 -6.00 -3.93 1.03
CA ILE A 57 -7.45 -4.11 1.20
C ILE A 57 -8.13 -2.83 0.74
N ALA A 58 -9.12 -2.97 -0.15
CA ALA A 58 -9.92 -1.87 -0.68
C ALA A 58 -11.42 -2.13 -0.51
N HIS A 59 -12.19 -1.08 -0.33
CA HIS A 59 -13.65 -1.16 -0.34
C HIS A 59 -14.21 -0.87 -1.74
N ARG A 60 -15.08 -1.72 -2.25
CA ARG A 60 -15.75 -1.43 -3.53
C ARG A 60 -16.89 -0.44 -3.30
N GLN A 61 -16.80 0.74 -3.92
CA GLN A 61 -17.94 1.68 -3.99
C GLN A 61 -19.15 0.94 -4.56
N ALA A 62 -20.30 1.03 -3.89
CA ALA A 62 -21.55 0.53 -4.44
C ALA A 62 -21.93 1.41 -5.63
N SER A 63 -22.28 0.81 -6.76
CA SER A 63 -22.92 1.55 -7.85
C SER A 63 -24.25 2.08 -7.32
N ALA A 64 -24.44 3.41 -7.34
CA ALA A 64 -25.71 4.03 -7.02
C ALA A 64 -26.80 3.35 -7.87
N GLN A 65 -27.80 2.75 -7.22
CA GLN A 65 -28.98 2.25 -7.92
C GLN A 65 -29.72 3.47 -8.49
N PRO A 66 -29.94 3.55 -9.81
CA PRO A 66 -30.85 4.55 -10.35
C PRO A 66 -32.23 4.25 -9.79
N GLY A 67 -32.84 5.26 -9.17
CA GLY A 67 -34.24 5.21 -8.70
C GLY A 67 -35.23 5.21 -9.85
#